data_AF-A0A7X0AAK7-F1
#
_entry.id   AF-A0A7X0AAK7-F1
#
_cell.length_a   1.000
_cell.length_b   1.000
_cell.length_c   1.000
_cell.angle_alpha   90.00
_cell.angle_beta   90.00
_cell.angle_gamma   90.00
#
_symmetry.space_group_name_H-M   'P 1'
#
loop_
_entity.id
_entity.type
_entity.pdbx_description
1 polymer ?
#
loop_
_entity_poly.entity_id
_entity_poly.type
_entity_poly.pdbx_seq_one_letter_code
_entity_poly.pdbx_strand_id
1 'polypeptide(L)' 'MLRLTQAGAIPVTCGAVLPELMKDWRRKEAGDFAKLLAEMVPNFQAIIEQYYKAQEVTKSEK' A
#
# COMPACT_ATOMS: atom_id res chain seq x y z
N MET A 1 -8.90 -15.51 16.68
CA MET A 1 -9.97 -14.54 16.36
C MET A 1 -11.11 -14.57 17.36
N LEU A 2 -11.79 -15.70 17.55
CA LEU A 2 -13.02 -15.78 18.38
C LEU A 2 -12.89 -15.17 19.79
N ARG A 3 -11.82 -15.47 20.55
CA ARG A 3 -11.60 -14.88 21.88
C ARG A 3 -11.29 -13.37 21.86
N LEU A 4 -10.63 -12.88 20.81
CA LEU A 4 -10.31 -11.46 20.65
C LEU A 4 -11.60 -10.68 20.43
N THR A 5 -12.48 -11.19 19.55
CA THR A 5 -13.78 -10.57 19.26
C THR A 5 -14.72 -10.64 20.47
N GLN A 6 -14.72 -11.73 21.23
CA GLN A 6 -15.51 -11.84 22.47
C GLN A 6 -15.07 -10.85 23.56
N ALA A 7 -13.78 -10.49 23.59
CA ALA A 7 -13.25 -9.46 24.48
C ALA A 7 -13.47 -8.02 23.97
N GLY A 8 -14.20 -7.84 22.85
CA GLY A 8 -14.49 -6.54 22.25
C GLY A 8 -13.39 -5.97 21.36
N ALA A 9 -12.30 -6.71 21.10
CA ALA A 9 -11.27 -6.26 20.17
C ALA A 9 -11.73 -6.41 18.71
N ILE A 10 -11.42 -5.43 17.87
CA ILE A 10 -11.68 -5.45 16.42
C ILE A 10 -10.44 -6.04 15.73
N PRO A 11 -10.51 -7.26 15.17
CA PRO A 11 -9.36 -7.84 14.50
C PRO A 11 -9.12 -7.15 13.15
N VAL A 12 -7.90 -6.68 12.93
CA VAL A 12 -7.46 -6.09 11.66
C VAL A 12 -6.22 -6.84 11.14
N THR A 13 -5.99 -6.79 9.84
CA THR A 13 -4.79 -7.38 9.23
C THR A 13 -3.65 -6.36 9.24
N CYS A 14 -2.39 -6.82 9.31
CA CYS A 14 -1.24 -5.92 9.24
C CYS A 14 -1.24 -5.05 7.97
N GLY A 15 -1.75 -5.59 6.85
CA GLY A 15 -1.91 -4.84 5.61
C GLY A 15 -2.96 -3.73 5.66
N ALA A 16 -3.94 -3.80 6.58
CA ALA A 16 -4.96 -2.77 6.76
C ALA A 16 -4.52 -1.63 7.69
N VAL A 17 -3.62 -1.92 8.65
CA VAL A 17 -3.12 -0.92 9.61
C VAL A 17 -2.39 0.23 8.91
N LEU A 18 -1.62 -0.07 7.87
CA LEU A 18 -0.83 0.94 7.16
C LEU A 18 -1.70 1.97 6.41
N PRO A 19 -2.70 1.57 5.61
CA PRO A 19 -3.70 2.48 5.05
C PRO A 19 -4.47 3.29 6.09
N GLU A 20 -4.85 2.68 7.22
CA GLU A 20 -5.58 3.37 8.30
C GLU A 20 -4.74 4.47 8.95
N LEU A 21 -3.43 4.25 9.11
CA LEU A 21 -2.51 5.24 9.65
C LEU A 21 -2.25 6.38 8.65
N MET A 22 -2.06 6.04 7.38
CA MET A 22 -1.78 6.99 6.32
C MET A 22 -2.98 7.91 6.06
N LYS A 23 -4.20 7.35 6.03
CA LYS A 23 -5.51 7.97 5.72
C LYS A 23 -5.65 8.58 4.32
N ASP A 24 -4.61 9.24 3.81
CA ASP A 24 -4.66 10.02 2.59
C ASP A 24 -3.30 10.03 1.86
N TRP A 25 -3.34 9.92 0.53
CA TRP A 25 -2.16 9.90 -0.34
C TRP A 25 -1.60 11.30 -0.68
N ARG A 26 -2.28 12.39 -0.31
CA ARG A 26 -1.84 13.78 -0.55
C ARG A 26 -0.74 14.23 0.40
N ARG A 27 -0.36 13.39 1.36
CA ARG A 27 0.68 13.70 2.36
C ARG A 27 2.06 13.68 1.72
N LYS A 28 3.00 14.44 2.28
CA LYS A 28 4.38 14.50 1.77
C LYS A 28 5.10 13.17 1.94
N GLU A 29 4.74 12.43 2.98
CA GLU A 29 5.29 11.13 3.34
C GLU A 29 4.67 9.96 2.53
N ALA A 30 3.70 10.22 1.64
CA ALA A 30 2.98 9.19 0.90
C ALA A 30 3.89 8.27 0.08
N GLY A 31 5.00 8.80 -0.43
CA GLY A 31 6.01 7.99 -1.13
C GLY A 31 6.72 6.99 -0.22
N ASP A 32 6.92 7.31 1.05
CA ASP A 32 7.54 6.39 2.01
C ASP A 32 6.55 5.31 2.46
N PHE A 33 5.27 5.66 2.59
CA PHE A 33 4.20 4.68 2.78
C PHE A 33 4.10 3.69 1.61
N ALA A 34 4.25 4.16 0.36
CA ALA A 34 4.26 3.28 -0.81
C ALA A 34 5.42 2.28 -0.80
N LYS A 35 6.62 2.72 -0.38
CA LYS A 35 7.79 1.82 -0.25
C LYS A 35 7.55 0.75 0.81
N LEU A 36 7.05 1.13 1.98
CA LEU A 36 6.76 0.17 3.05
C LEU A 36 5.69 -0.85 2.61
N LEU A 37 4.66 -0.38 1.90
CA LEU A 37 3.61 -1.26 1.37
C LEU A 37 4.16 -2.21 0.30
N ALA A 38 5.10 -1.75 -0.53
CA ALA A 38 5.77 -2.58 -1.53
C ALA A 38 6.63 -3.68 -0.89
N GLU A 39 7.32 -3.39 0.22
CA GLU A 39 8.09 -4.39 0.98
C GLU A 39 7.18 -5.46 1.63
N MET A 40 6.03 -5.05 2.16
CA MET A 40 5.10 -5.96 2.82
C MET A 40 4.24 -6.78 1.83
N VAL A 41 3.98 -6.24 0.65
CA VAL A 41 3.07 -6.81 -0.35
C VAL A 41 3.77 -6.87 -1.72
N PRO A 42 4.39 -8.02 -2.06
CA PRO A 42 5.14 -8.17 -3.31
C PRO A 42 4.32 -7.84 -4.58
N ASN A 43 3.02 -8.15 -4.56
CA ASN A 43 2.12 -7.82 -5.66
C ASN A 43 1.97 -6.30 -5.87
N PHE A 44 2.09 -5.50 -4.81
CA PHE A 44 2.01 -4.04 -4.89
C PHE A 44 3.27 -3.45 -5.53
N GLN A 45 4.45 -4.01 -5.22
CA GLN A 45 5.70 -3.65 -5.87
C GLN A 45 5.60 -3.85 -7.40
N ALA A 46 5.10 -5.01 -7.83
CA ALA A 46 4.93 -5.30 -9.25
C ALA A 46 4.04 -4.27 -9.96
N ILE A 47 2.95 -3.82 -9.32
CA ILE A 47 2.06 -2.80 -9.88
C ILE A 47 2.79 -1.47 -10.07
N ILE A 48 3.60 -1.05 -9.09
CA ILE A 48 4.41 0.17 -9.17
C ILE A 48 5.37 0.11 -10.36
N GLU A 49 6.08 -1.02 -10.52
CA GLU A 49 7.03 -1.21 -11.62
C GLU A 49 6.34 -1.18 -12.99
N GLN A 50 5.20 -1.86 -13.11
CA GLN A 50 4.41 -1.84 -14.36
C GLN A 50 3.92 -0.42 -14.70
N TYR A 51 3.50 0.36 -13.70
CA TYR A 51 3.04 1.73 -13.88
C TYR A 51 4.13 2.63 -14.46
N TYR A 52 5.34 2.58 -13.89
CA TYR A 52 6.47 3.37 -14.39
C TYR A 52 6.85 2.96 -15.81
N LYS A 53 6.92 1.64 -16.07
CA LYS A 53 7.21 1.12 -17.41
C LYS A 53 6.19 1.59 -18.45
N ALA A 54 4.90 1.58 -18.12
CA ALA A 54 3.86 2.08 -19.02
C ALA A 54 3.99 3.59 -19.32
N GLN A 55 4.39 4.39 -18.32
CA GLN A 55 4.68 5.81 -18.54
C GLN A 55 5.90 6.03 -19.43
N GLU A 56 6.96 5.23 -19.27
CA GLU A 56 8.16 5.32 -20.09
C GLU A 56 7.86 5.06 -21.57
N VAL A 57 7.13 3.98 -21.87
CA VAL A 57 6.70 3.67 -23.24
C VAL A 57 5.92 4.84 -23.84
N THR A 58 4.94 5.38 -23.09
CA THR A 58 4.13 6.51 -23.56
C THR A 58 4.95 7.78 -23.82
N LYS A 59 6.00 8.04 -23.03
CA LYS A 59 6.90 9.19 -23.23
C LYS A 59 7.86 8.99 -24.38
N SER A 60 8.22 7.74 -24.68
CA SER A 60 9.14 7.36 -25.76
C SER A 60 8.48 7.39 -27.14
N GLU A 61 7.14 7.30 -27.18
CA GLU A 61 6.33 7.29 -28.41
C GLU A 61 5.96 8.71 -28.91
N LYS A 62 6.41 9.77 -28.21
CA LYS A 62 6.32 11.18 -28.62
C LYS A 62 7.65 11.69 -29.14
#